data_AF-A0A2R6GM68-F1
#
_entry.id   AF-A0A2R6GM68-F1
#
_cell.length_a   1.000
_cell.length_b   1.000
_cell.length_c   1.000
_cell.angle_alpha   90.00
_cell.angle_beta   90.00
_cell.angle_gamma   90.00
#
_symmetry.space_group_name_H-M   'P 1'
#
loop_
_entity.id
_entity.type
_entity.pdbx_description
1 polymer ?
#
loop_
_entity_poly.entity_id
_entity_poly.type
_entity_poly.pdbx_seq_one_letter_code
_entity_poly.pdbx_strand_id
1 'polypeptide(L)' 'MRELLVSSVELLAYLLTTGLLASAGLFAELRTISYASAGNLKFSAWLGVVGLVALYAAFSVGTERLLPRLRELA' A
#
# COMPACT_ATOMS: atom_id res chain seq x y z
N MET A 1 -7.49 -16.12 25.54
CA MET A 1 -8.34 -15.91 24.34
C MET A 1 -8.40 -14.45 23.88
N ARG A 2 -8.56 -13.47 24.78
CA ARG A 2 -8.64 -12.04 24.41
C ARG A 2 -7.39 -11.51 23.70
N GLU A 3 -6.20 -11.95 24.11
CA GLU A 3 -4.92 -11.57 23.50
C GLU A 3 -4.76 -12.05 22.04
N LEU A 4 -5.23 -13.27 21.75
CA LEU A 4 -5.20 -13.84 20.38
C LEU A 4 -6.13 -13.08 19.43
N LEU A 5 -7.30 -12.67 19.91
CA LEU A 5 -8.25 -11.84 19.16
C LEU A 5 -7.67 -10.46 18.84
N VAL A 6 -7.03 -9.81 19.82
CA VAL A 6 -6.38 -8.51 19.62
C VAL A 6 -5.25 -8.61 18.60
N SER A 7 -4.39 -9.62 18.72
CA SER A 7 -3.30 -9.87 17.77
C SER A 7 -3.82 -10.12 16.34
N SER A 8 -4.89 -10.89 16.20
CA SER A 8 -5.50 -11.19 14.89
C SER A 8 -6.11 -9.95 14.23
N VAL A 9 -6.80 -9.11 15.01
CA VAL A 9 -7.38 -7.85 14.52
C VAL A 9 -6.29 -6.88 14.09
N GLU A 10 -5.20 -6.79 14.84
CA GLU A 10 -4.05 -5.95 14.50
C GLU A 10 -3.38 -6.43 13.21
N LEU A 11 -3.20 -7.74 13.04
CA LEU A 11 -2.67 -8.34 11.81
C LEU A 11 -3.55 -8.03 10.59
N LEU A 12 -4.87 -8.17 10.73
CA LEU A 12 -5.84 -7.80 9.68
C LEU A 12 -5.76 -6.32 9.35
N ALA A 13 -5.63 -5.44 10.34
CA ALA A 13 -5.49 -4.01 10.12
C ALA A 13 -4.24 -3.70 9.30
N TYR A 14 -3.09 -4.33 9.59
CA TYR A 14 -1.88 -4.16 8.79
C TYR A 14 -2.00 -4.73 7.39
N LEU A 15 -2.63 -5.90 7.23
CA LEU A 15 -2.87 -6.50 5.92
C LEU A 15 -3.74 -5.60 5.06
N LEU A 16 -4.85 -5.10 5.60
CA LEU A 16 -5.76 -4.19 4.92
C LEU A 16 -5.05 -2.88 4.57
N THR A 17 -4.31 -2.30 5.50
CA THR A 17 -3.55 -1.05 5.25
C THR A 17 -2.54 -1.22 4.14
N THR A 18 -1.76 -2.31 4.19
CA THR A 18 -0.76 -2.65 3.16
C THR A 18 -1.43 -2.85 1.79
N GLY A 19 -2.53 -3.61 1.74
CA GLY A 19 -3.27 -3.87 0.52
C GLY A 19 -3.92 -2.60 -0.07
N LEU A 20 -4.47 -1.73 0.77
CA LEU A 20 -5.05 -0.46 0.36
C LEU A 20 -3.99 0.48 -0.21
N LEU A 21 -2.84 0.62 0.44
CA LEU A 21 -1.73 1.45 -0.06
C LEU A 21 -1.18 0.90 -1.39
N ALA A 22 -1.02 -0.42 -1.49
CA ALA A 22 -0.54 -1.06 -2.72
C ALA A 22 -1.51 -0.87 -3.88
N SER A 23 -2.81 -1.12 -3.66
CA SER A 23 -3.84 -0.94 -4.69
C SER A 23 -4.00 0.51 -5.10
N ALA A 24 -3.97 1.46 -4.15
CA ALA A 24 -4.00 2.89 -4.45
C ALA A 24 -2.77 3.33 -5.26
N GLY A 25 -1.58 2.85 -4.89
CA GLY A 25 -0.33 3.12 -5.61
C GLY A 25 -0.36 2.59 -7.04
N LEU A 26 -0.74 1.33 -7.23
CA LEU A 26 -0.90 0.74 -8.57
C LEU A 26 -1.95 1.47 -9.41
N PHE A 27 -3.08 1.84 -8.81
CA PHE A 27 -4.11 2.61 -9.47
C PHE A 27 -3.57 3.97 -9.95
N ALA A 28 -2.81 4.66 -9.11
CA ALA A 28 -2.16 5.90 -9.49
C ALA A 28 -1.19 5.68 -10.67
N GLU A 29 -0.28 4.71 -10.61
CA GLU A 29 0.65 4.40 -11.71
C GLU A 29 -0.07 4.14 -13.05
N LEU A 30 -1.16 3.37 -13.04
CA LEU A 30 -1.96 3.11 -14.26
C LEU A 30 -2.60 4.39 -14.82
N ARG A 31 -3.07 5.27 -13.93
CA ARG A 31 -3.66 6.56 -14.32
C ARG A 31 -2.60 7.53 -14.81
N THR A 32 -1.39 7.51 -14.25
CA THR A 32 -0.24 8.31 -14.71
C THR A 32 -0.01 8.12 -16.20
N ILE A 33 -0.01 6.88 -16.69
CA ILE A 33 0.14 6.55 -18.12
C ILE A 33 -1.00 7.16 -18.95
N SER A 34 -2.24 7.04 -18.46
CA SER A 34 -3.43 7.58 -19.13
C SER A 34 -3.42 9.11 -19.23
N TYR A 35 -2.97 9.80 -18.19
CA TYR A 35 -2.87 11.26 -18.20
C TYR A 35 -1.67 11.76 -19.01
N ALA A 36 -0.58 11.00 -19.04
CA ALA A 36 0.56 11.31 -19.91
C ALA A 36 0.17 11.24 -21.39
N SER A 37 -0.55 10.18 -21.81
CA SER A 37 -1.01 10.04 -23.20
C SER A 37 -2.08 11.07 -23.58
N ALA A 38 -2.87 11.55 -22.62
CA ALA A 38 -3.81 12.65 -22.82
C ALA A 38 -3.14 14.05 -22.84
N GLY A 39 -1.81 14.14 -22.72
CA GLY A 39 -1.05 15.39 -22.74
C GLY A 39 -1.05 16.18 -21.43
N ASN A 40 -1.67 15.66 -20.36
CA ASN A 40 -1.68 16.31 -19.06
C ASN A 40 -0.46 15.88 -18.21
N LEU A 41 0.71 16.36 -18.63
CA LEU A 41 2.00 15.97 -18.03
C LEU A 41 2.15 16.44 -16.57
N LYS A 42 1.62 17.61 -16.20
CA LYS A 42 1.70 18.10 -14.80
C LYS A 42 0.96 17.18 -13.84
N PHE A 43 -0.29 16.83 -14.19
CA PHE A 43 -1.09 15.96 -13.33
C PHE A 43 -0.52 14.53 -13.34
N SER A 44 -0.10 14.04 -14.51
CA SER A 44 0.58 12.74 -14.63
C SER A 44 1.81 12.64 -13.73
N ALA A 45 2.71 13.63 -13.77
CA ALA A 45 3.91 13.64 -12.93
C ALA A 45 3.58 13.64 -11.43
N TRP A 46 2.62 14.47 -11.01
CA TRP A 46 2.15 14.47 -9.62
C TRP A 46 1.59 13.11 -9.21
N LEU A 47 0.75 12.51 -10.06
CA LEU A 47 0.11 11.24 -9.78
C LEU A 47 1.12 10.09 -9.70
N GLY A 48 2.15 10.09 -10.55
CA GLY A 48 3.25 9.12 -10.49
C GLY A 48 4.06 9.24 -9.20
N VAL A 49 4.35 10.47 -8.74
CA VAL A 49 5.01 10.65 -7.44
C VAL A 49 4.15 10.10 -6.30
N VAL A 50 2.84 10.39 -6.29
CA VAL A 50 1.91 9.87 -5.28
C VAL A 50 1.81 8.33 -5.36
N GLY A 51 1.80 7.77 -6.56
CA GLY A 51 1.80 6.32 -6.79
C GLY A 51 3.02 5.64 -6.20
N LEU A 52 4.22 6.13 -6.53
CA LEU A 52 5.48 5.65 -5.96
C LEU A 52 5.51 5.76 -4.43
N VAL A 53 5.07 6.88 -3.86
CA VAL A 53 5.02 7.07 -2.40
C VAL A 53 4.06 6.07 -1.75
N ALA A 54 2.87 5.86 -2.32
CA ALA A 54 1.90 4.89 -1.81
C ALA A 54 2.42 3.45 -1.89
N LEU A 55 3.09 3.07 -2.98
CA LEU A 55 3.72 1.76 -3.12
C LEU A 55 4.87 1.56 -2.13
N TYR A 56 5.71 2.57 -1.92
CA TYR A 56 6.77 2.52 -0.93
C TYR A 56 6.21 2.39 0.49
N ALA A 57 5.16 3.16 0.82
CA ALA A 57 4.47 3.04 2.10
C ALA A 57 3.87 1.64 2.30
N ALA A 58 3.24 1.07 1.26
CA ALA A 58 2.76 -0.30 1.30
C ALA A 58 3.90 -1.29 1.58
N PHE A 59 5.03 -1.14 0.90
CA PHE A 59 6.21 -1.98 1.10
C PHE A 59 6.79 -1.86 2.51
N SER A 60 6.94 -0.64 3.04
CA SER A 60 7.45 -0.41 4.39
C SER A 60 6.50 -0.99 5.44
N VAL A 61 5.19 -0.75 5.36
CA VAL A 61 4.22 -1.34 6.29
C VAL A 61 4.21 -2.88 6.18
N GLY A 62 4.27 -3.40 4.95
CA GLY A 62 4.33 -4.82 4.67
C GLY A 62 5.54 -5.51 5.29
N THR A 63 6.72 -4.90 5.19
CA THR A 63 7.98 -5.50 5.64
C THR A 63 8.29 -5.26 7.12
N GLU A 64 7.96 -4.08 7.65
CA GLU A 64 8.27 -3.70 9.03
C GLU A 64 7.21 -4.14 10.03
N ARG A 65 5.94 -4.25 9.61
CA ARG A 65 4.81 -4.49 10.52
C ARG A 65 4.08 -5.78 10.26
N LEU A 66 3.80 -6.10 9.00
CA LEU A 66 2.97 -7.25 8.62
C LEU A 66 3.77 -8.56 8.58
N LEU A 67 4.89 -8.58 7.84
CA LEU A 67 5.72 -9.77 7.66
C LEU A 67 6.29 -10.35 8.97
N PRO A 68 6.80 -9.53 9.92
CA PRO A 68 7.32 -10.05 11.18
C PRO A 68 6.23 -10.71 12.02
N ARG A 69 5.05 -10.06 12.13
CA ARG A 69 3.91 -10.61 12.87
C ARG A 69 3.35 -11.88 12.23
N LEU A 70 3.34 -11.97 10.90
CA LEU A 70 2.98 -13.20 10.20
C LEU A 70 3.96 -14.34 10.51
N ARG A 71 5.26 -14.05 10.65
CA ARG A 71 6.27 -15.05 11.03
C ARG A 71 6.16 -15.48 12.49
N GLU A 72 5.71 -14.61 13.39
CA GLU A 72 5.46 -14.97 14.79
C GLU A 72 4.25 -15.90 14.96
N LEU A 73 3.33 -15.90 13.98
CA LEU A 73 2.12 -16.73 13.96
C LEU A 73 2.28 -18.06 13.21
N ALA A 74 3.35 -18.25 12.44
CA ALA A 74 3.62 -19.41 11.59
C ALA A 74 4.57 -20.41 12.29
#